data_AF-A0A2N5WX94-F1
#
_entry.id   AF-A0A2N5WX94-F1
#
_cell.length_a   1.000
_cell.length_b   1.000
_cell.length_c   1.000
_cell.angle_alpha   90.00
_cell.angle_beta   90.00
_cell.angle_gamma   90.00
#
_symmetry.space_group_name_H-M   'P 1'
#
loop_
_entity.id
_entity.type
_entity.pdbx_description
1 polymer ?
#
loop_
_entity_poly.entity_id
_entity_poly.type
_entity_poly.pdbx_seq_one_letter_code
_entity_poly.pdbx_strand_id
1 'polypeptide(L)'
;MSNNEFLQGVDYPHPFDELAVALGSSATRYLCILSPALDHAAFDNEELASALSALARGSRQTQVRILVANTSTMVNRGHRLLSLARRIPSSILIRRLDEHPDWTGQTLVIRDRDGVLYKPGGSGSDGFYEPSSRASTERHLVLFNELWRHSVQDSNLRTLNI
;
A
#
# COMPACT_ATOMS: atom_id res chain seq x y z
N MET A 1 5.52 -19.89 6.06
CA MET A 1 5.57 -20.41 4.68
C MET A 1 5.11 -19.28 3.79
N SER A 2 6.01 -18.68 2.99
CA SER A 2 5.61 -17.59 2.09
C SER A 2 4.78 -18.21 0.96
N ASN A 3 3.48 -17.91 0.94
CA ASN A 3 2.58 -18.45 -0.07
C ASN A 3 3.00 -17.88 -1.43
N ASN A 4 3.65 -18.69 -2.26
CA ASN A 4 4.16 -18.24 -3.57
C ASN A 4 3.21 -18.60 -4.72
N GLU A 5 1.99 -19.01 -4.37
CA GLU A 5 0.96 -19.43 -5.31
C GLU A 5 0.13 -18.24 -5.77
N PHE A 6 -0.22 -18.23 -7.05
CA PHE A 6 -1.20 -17.31 -7.60
C PHE A 6 -2.57 -17.62 -6.99
N LEU A 7 -3.26 -16.60 -6.48
CA LEU A 7 -4.62 -16.73 -5.97
C LEU A 7 -5.55 -15.76 -6.70
N GLN A 8 -6.72 -16.25 -7.08
CA GLN A 8 -7.85 -15.45 -7.57
C GLN A 8 -8.99 -15.59 -6.57
N GLY A 9 -9.94 -14.66 -6.53
CA GLY A 9 -11.01 -14.74 -5.53
C GLY A 9 -10.60 -14.20 -4.17
N VAL A 10 -9.59 -13.31 -4.10
CA VAL A 10 -9.12 -12.80 -2.82
C VAL A 10 -10.17 -11.86 -2.22
N ASP A 11 -10.79 -12.32 -1.15
CA ASP A 11 -11.75 -11.57 -0.35
C ASP A 11 -11.11 -10.39 0.39
N TYR A 12 -11.93 -9.38 0.68
CA TYR A 12 -11.52 -8.18 1.39
C TYR A 12 -12.44 -7.90 2.59
N PRO A 13 -11.90 -7.59 3.78
CA PRO A 13 -10.49 -7.33 4.06
C PRO A 13 -9.61 -8.56 4.31
N HIS A 14 -10.21 -9.74 4.52
CA HIS A 14 -9.49 -10.98 4.79
C HIS A 14 -9.82 -12.03 3.72
N PRO A 15 -8.83 -12.74 3.13
CA PRO A 15 -7.41 -12.84 3.53
C PRO A 15 -6.47 -11.79 2.91
N PHE A 16 -7.02 -10.71 2.32
CA PHE A 16 -6.19 -9.66 1.71
C PHE A 16 -5.15 -9.06 2.66
N ASP A 17 -5.52 -8.84 3.92
CA ASP A 17 -4.65 -8.34 4.99
C ASP A 17 -3.41 -9.22 5.22
N GLU A 18 -3.58 -10.53 5.33
CA GLU A 18 -2.48 -11.49 5.48
C GLU A 18 -1.56 -11.51 4.26
N LEU A 19 -2.13 -11.43 3.06
CA LEU A 19 -1.38 -11.40 1.81
C LEU A 19 -0.59 -10.09 1.67
N ALA A 20 -1.14 -8.97 2.14
CA ALA A 20 -0.43 -7.70 2.21
C ALA A 20 0.76 -7.78 3.18
N VAL A 21 0.60 -8.42 4.34
CA VAL A 21 1.69 -8.72 5.29
C VAL A 21 2.77 -9.58 4.63
N ALA A 22 2.37 -10.62 3.89
CA ALA A 22 3.30 -11.51 3.19
C ALA A 22 4.15 -10.75 2.14
N LEU A 23 3.52 -9.85 1.36
CA LEU A 23 4.26 -8.97 0.44
C LEU A 23 5.17 -8.00 1.18
N GLY A 24 4.67 -7.34 2.23
CA GLY A 24 5.44 -6.41 3.05
C GLY A 24 6.69 -7.06 3.67
N SER A 25 6.54 -8.26 4.19
CA SER A 25 7.62 -9.00 4.89
C SER A 25 8.68 -9.54 3.94
N SER A 26 8.34 -9.76 2.67
CA SER A 26 9.27 -10.24 1.65
C SER A 26 9.88 -9.12 0.79
N ALA A 27 9.47 -7.87 1.01
CA ALA A 27 9.96 -6.72 0.26
C ALA A 27 11.44 -6.44 0.56
N THR A 28 12.22 -6.10 -0.47
CA THR A 28 13.65 -5.82 -0.31
C THR A 28 14.08 -4.42 -0.75
N ARG A 29 13.28 -3.74 -1.59
CA ARG A 29 13.59 -2.42 -2.14
C ARG A 29 12.43 -1.46 -2.01
N TYR A 30 11.24 -1.85 -2.47
CA TYR A 30 10.09 -0.97 -2.58
C TYR A 30 8.81 -1.67 -2.16
N LEU A 31 7.96 -0.95 -1.45
CA LEU A 31 6.55 -1.33 -1.30
C LEU A 31 5.66 -0.14 -1.68
N CYS A 32 4.74 -0.37 -2.60
CA CYS A 32 3.76 0.64 -3.00
C CYS A 32 2.35 0.19 -2.58
N ILE A 33 1.59 1.05 -1.92
CA ILE A 33 0.20 0.81 -1.55
C ILE A 33 -0.67 1.88 -2.21
N LEU A 34 -1.67 1.47 -2.97
CA LEU A 34 -2.74 2.33 -3.47
C LEU A 34 -4.02 1.90 -2.76
N SER A 35 -4.70 2.79 -2.06
CA SER A 35 -6.00 2.47 -1.46
C SER A 35 -6.80 3.74 -1.24
N PRO A 36 -8.11 3.79 -1.60
CA PRO A 36 -8.89 5.01 -1.44
C PRO A 36 -8.89 5.56 -0.01
N ALA A 37 -9.05 4.68 0.99
CA ALA A 37 -9.18 5.04 2.40
C ALA A 37 -8.10 4.43 3.31
N LEU A 38 -7.24 3.54 2.77
CA LEU A 38 -6.29 2.75 3.56
C LEU A 38 -7.00 2.06 4.73
N ASP A 39 -7.91 1.13 4.40
CA ASP A 39 -8.84 0.57 5.38
C ASP A 39 -8.12 -0.08 6.57
N HIS A 40 -8.57 0.25 7.78
CA HIS A 40 -7.97 -0.27 9.01
C HIS A 40 -7.97 -1.80 9.07
N ALA A 41 -9.06 -2.42 8.61
CA ALA A 41 -9.18 -3.87 8.63
C ALA A 41 -8.15 -4.58 7.73
N ALA A 42 -7.66 -3.92 6.67
CA ALA A 42 -6.69 -4.48 5.75
C ALA A 42 -5.23 -4.06 6.05
N PHE A 43 -5.03 -2.83 6.54
CA PHE A 43 -3.70 -2.22 6.60
C PHE A 43 -3.28 -1.75 8.00
N ASP A 44 -4.15 -1.78 9.00
CA ASP A 44 -3.86 -1.31 10.38
C ASP A 44 -3.56 -2.47 11.35
N ASN A 45 -2.83 -3.49 10.87
CA ASN A 45 -2.33 -4.57 11.69
C ASN A 45 -0.85 -4.38 12.08
N GLU A 46 -0.43 -5.09 13.12
CA GLU A 46 0.91 -4.95 13.69
C GLU A 46 1.97 -5.60 12.81
N GLU A 47 1.66 -6.73 12.19
CA GLU A 47 2.60 -7.45 11.33
C GLU A 47 3.01 -6.61 10.11
N LEU A 48 2.05 -5.97 9.43
CA LEU A 48 2.32 -5.12 8.27
C LEU A 48 3.14 -3.89 8.68
N ALA A 49 2.77 -3.25 9.80
CA ALA A 49 3.51 -2.12 10.34
C ALA A 49 4.95 -2.51 10.69
N SER A 50 5.16 -3.67 11.31
CA SER A 50 6.48 -4.19 11.64
C SER A 50 7.30 -4.47 10.38
N ALA A 51 6.71 -5.14 9.38
CA ALA A 51 7.34 -5.47 8.10
C ALA A 51 7.79 -4.20 7.35
N LEU A 52 6.90 -3.22 7.21
CA LEU A 52 7.19 -1.92 6.60
C LEU A 52 8.28 -1.15 7.35
N SER A 53 8.26 -1.22 8.68
CA SER A 53 9.27 -0.59 9.50
C SER A 53 10.63 -1.26 9.38
N ALA A 54 10.67 -2.59 9.19
CA ALA A 54 11.89 -3.34 8.93
C ALA A 54 12.45 -3.00 7.55
N LEU A 55 11.61 -2.98 6.51
CA LEU A 55 11.99 -2.53 5.17
C LEU A 55 12.60 -1.13 5.20
N ALA A 56 11.91 -0.17 5.82
CA ALA A 56 12.37 1.22 5.92
C ALA A 56 13.71 1.40 6.64
N ARG A 57 14.09 0.47 7.54
CA ARG A 57 15.38 0.45 8.24
C ARG A 57 16.44 -0.36 7.51
N GLY A 58 16.07 -1.21 6.57
CA GLY A 58 16.98 -2.14 5.90
C GLY A 58 18.03 -1.43 5.04
N SER A 59 17.69 -0.30 4.41
CA SER A 59 18.64 0.51 3.65
C SER A 59 18.17 1.96 3.49
N ARG A 60 19.09 2.88 3.20
CA ARG A 60 18.72 4.27 2.82
C ARG A 60 18.05 4.34 1.44
N GLN A 61 18.15 3.27 0.65
CA GLN A 61 17.58 3.19 -0.70
C GLN A 61 16.18 2.55 -0.72
N THR A 62 15.73 1.96 0.39
CA THR A 62 14.39 1.35 0.45
C THR A 62 13.32 2.41 0.62
N GLN A 63 12.18 2.21 -0.04
CA GLN A 63 11.09 3.18 0.04
C GLN A 63 9.72 2.52 0.09
N VAL A 64 8.86 3.06 0.95
CA VAL A 64 7.44 2.76 1.04
C VAL A 64 6.68 3.97 0.53
N ARG A 65 5.78 3.75 -0.43
CA ARG A 65 4.94 4.80 -1.02
C ARG A 65 3.48 4.41 -0.87
N ILE A 66 2.71 5.24 -0.18
CA ILE A 66 1.29 4.99 0.08
C ILE A 66 0.50 6.13 -0.55
N LEU A 67 -0.42 5.79 -1.43
CA LEU A 67 -1.29 6.74 -2.12
C LEU A 67 -2.74 6.52 -1.67
N VAL A 68 -3.36 7.60 -1.18
CA VAL A 68 -4.74 7.61 -0.68
C VAL A 68 -5.58 8.69 -1.33
N ALA A 69 -6.90 8.50 -1.40
CA ALA A 69 -7.82 9.51 -1.91
C ALA A 69 -8.29 10.41 -0.76
N ASN A 70 -8.55 9.79 0.39
CA ASN A 70 -9.04 10.48 1.56
C ASN A 70 -8.13 10.19 2.77
N THR A 71 -7.61 11.25 3.39
CA THR A 71 -6.75 11.19 4.59
C THR A 71 -7.53 11.38 5.89
N SER A 72 -8.79 11.81 5.84
CA SER A 72 -9.59 12.21 7.01
C SER A 72 -9.78 11.06 8.00
N THR A 73 -10.16 9.86 7.54
CA THR A 73 -10.35 8.70 8.42
C THR A 73 -9.06 8.33 9.15
N MET A 74 -7.96 8.29 8.39
CA MET A 74 -6.63 7.95 8.88
C MET A 74 -6.10 8.96 9.92
N VAL A 75 -6.38 10.25 9.71
CA VAL A 75 -5.97 11.33 10.64
C VAL A 75 -6.84 11.34 11.89
N ASN A 76 -8.17 11.20 11.74
CA ASN A 76 -9.11 11.29 12.86
C ASN A 76 -9.04 10.08 13.80
N ARG A 77 -8.95 8.87 13.25
CA ARG A 77 -8.87 7.63 14.05
C ARG A 77 -7.44 7.29 14.47
N GLY A 78 -6.45 7.83 13.76
CA GLY A 78 -5.05 7.43 13.86
C GLY A 78 -4.82 6.07 13.20
N HIS A 79 -3.72 5.90 12.48
CA HIS A 79 -3.40 4.68 11.73
C HIS A 79 -1.93 4.31 11.91
N ARG A 80 -1.60 3.02 12.07
CA ARG A 80 -0.21 2.56 12.31
C ARG A 80 0.74 3.00 11.20
N LEU A 81 0.33 2.87 9.94
CA LEU A 81 1.11 3.32 8.79
C LEU A 81 1.33 4.85 8.75
N LEU A 82 0.35 5.65 9.22
CA LEU A 82 0.52 7.08 9.38
C LEU A 82 1.56 7.40 10.46
N SER A 83 1.46 6.75 11.61
CA SER A 83 2.44 6.88 12.69
C SER A 83 3.85 6.49 12.24
N LEU A 84 3.98 5.43 11.42
CA LEU A 84 5.26 5.03 10.83
C LEU A 84 5.80 6.04 9.83
N ALA A 85 4.95 6.59 8.96
CA ALA A 85 5.33 7.64 8.02
C ALA A 85 5.85 8.90 8.72
N ARG A 86 5.23 9.27 9.86
CA ARG A 86 5.70 10.39 10.69
C ARG A 86 7.05 10.11 11.37
N ARG A 87 7.31 8.85 11.75
CA ARG A 87 8.56 8.45 12.42
C ARG A 87 9.74 8.34 11.45
N ILE A 88 9.52 7.91 10.20
CA ILE A 88 10.56 7.70 9.20
C ILE A 88 10.17 8.34 7.85
N PRO A 89 9.98 9.67 7.80
CA PRO A 89 9.40 10.36 6.64
C PRO A 89 10.30 10.32 5.39
N SER A 90 11.58 10.02 5.54
CA SER A 90 12.51 9.84 4.41
C SER A 90 12.24 8.55 3.63
N SER A 91 11.73 7.52 4.31
CA SER A 91 11.59 6.17 3.75
C SER A 91 10.14 5.78 3.56
N ILE A 92 9.21 6.34 4.33
CA ILE A 92 7.78 6.06 4.22
C ILE A 92 7.05 7.35 3.88
N LEU A 93 6.48 7.40 2.69
CA LEU A 93 5.76 8.55 2.17
C LEU A 93 4.29 8.22 2.00
N ILE A 94 3.43 9.07 2.55
CA ILE A 94 1.99 9.05 2.27
C ILE A 94 1.65 10.29 1.47
N ARG A 95 0.94 10.11 0.35
CA ARG A 95 0.45 11.19 -0.51
C ARG A 95 -1.05 11.04 -0.75
N ARG A 96 -1.68 12.17 -1.05
CA ARG A 96 -3.10 12.24 -1.39
C ARG A 96 -3.28 12.53 -2.87
N LEU A 97 -4.24 11.87 -3.50
CA LEU A 97 -4.70 12.15 -4.85
C LEU A 97 -6.22 12.15 -4.85
N ASP A 98 -6.85 13.30 -5.04
CA ASP A 98 -8.29 13.45 -4.84
C ASP A 98 -9.09 12.66 -5.89
N GLU A 99 -8.90 12.96 -7.17
CA GLU A 99 -9.52 12.24 -8.29
C GLU A 99 -8.56 12.11 -9.47
N HIS A 100 -8.61 10.99 -10.17
CA HIS A 100 -7.84 10.76 -11.40
C HIS A 100 -8.58 9.77 -12.31
N PRO A 101 -8.65 10.00 -13.64
CA PRO A 101 -9.39 9.13 -14.56
C PRO A 101 -8.93 7.66 -14.52
N ASP A 102 -7.63 7.43 -14.29
CA ASP A 102 -7.08 6.07 -14.19
C ASP A 102 -7.27 5.40 -12.81
N TRP A 103 -7.80 6.12 -11.82
CA TRP A 103 -8.07 5.58 -10.50
C TRP A 103 -9.57 5.40 -10.26
N THR A 104 -10.05 4.17 -10.43
CA THR A 104 -11.46 3.78 -10.28
C THR A 104 -11.78 3.20 -8.90
N GLY A 105 -10.97 3.53 -7.89
CA GLY A 105 -11.17 3.07 -6.51
C GLY A 105 -10.58 1.68 -6.20
N GLN A 106 -9.79 1.10 -7.10
CA GLN A 106 -9.04 -0.12 -6.85
C GLN A 106 -7.99 0.08 -5.74
N THR A 107 -7.70 -1.02 -5.03
CA THR A 107 -6.65 -1.12 -4.03
C THR A 107 -5.54 -2.04 -4.51
N LEU A 108 -4.28 -1.60 -4.40
CA LEU A 108 -3.10 -2.32 -4.86
C LEU A 108 -2.06 -2.38 -3.74
N VAL A 109 -1.37 -3.51 -3.62
CA VAL A 109 -0.09 -3.61 -2.91
C VAL A 109 0.92 -4.19 -3.87
N ILE A 110 2.00 -3.46 -4.11
CA ILE A 110 3.07 -3.85 -5.03
C ILE A 110 4.36 -4.00 -4.25
N ARG A 111 5.00 -5.16 -4.39
CA ARG A 111 6.32 -5.45 -3.83
C ARG A 111 7.35 -5.44 -4.94
N ASP A 112 8.38 -4.62 -4.74
CA ASP A 112 9.54 -4.49 -5.62
C ASP A 112 9.12 -4.33 -7.09
N ARG A 113 9.31 -5.35 -7.92
CA ARG A 113 8.88 -5.38 -9.33
C ARG A 113 8.29 -6.74 -9.73
N ASP A 114 7.90 -7.55 -8.76
CA ASP A 114 7.53 -8.95 -9.00
C ASP A 114 6.39 -9.46 -8.12
N GLY A 115 5.92 -8.69 -7.14
CA GLY A 115 4.74 -9.03 -6.35
C GLY A 115 3.63 -8.01 -6.51
N VAL A 116 2.41 -8.48 -6.71
CA VAL A 116 1.19 -7.65 -6.74
C VAL A 116 0.04 -8.33 -6.01
N LEU A 117 -0.66 -7.57 -5.20
CA LEU A 117 -1.96 -7.90 -4.62
C LEU A 117 -2.93 -6.83 -5.07
N TYR A 118 -4.04 -7.25 -5.64
CA TYR A 118 -5.00 -6.37 -6.31
C TYR A 118 -6.39 -6.63 -5.77
N LYS A 119 -7.11 -5.55 -5.51
CA LYS A 119 -8.54 -5.53 -5.29
C LYS A 119 -9.17 -4.51 -6.24
N PRO A 120 -10.13 -4.90 -7.07
CA PRO A 120 -10.83 -3.97 -7.96
C PRO A 120 -11.64 -2.92 -7.20
N GLY A 121 -11.90 -1.80 -7.87
CA GLY A 121 -12.85 -0.80 -7.40
C GLY A 121 -14.29 -1.27 -7.65
N GLY A 122 -15.20 -0.96 -6.71
CA GLY A 122 -16.61 -1.37 -6.80
C GLY A 122 -16.92 -2.71 -6.12
N SER A 123 -18.18 -3.12 -6.20
CA SER A 123 -18.70 -4.38 -5.62
C SER A 123 -18.76 -5.46 -6.70
N GLY A 124 -18.37 -6.70 -6.37
CA GLY A 124 -18.63 -7.88 -7.19
C GLY A 124 -17.49 -8.37 -8.10
N SER A 125 -16.29 -7.78 -7.98
CA SER A 125 -15.10 -8.28 -8.69
C SER A 125 -14.10 -8.82 -7.67
N ASP A 126 -13.61 -10.03 -7.92
CA ASP A 126 -12.68 -10.73 -7.04
C ASP A 126 -11.27 -10.14 -7.10
N GLY A 127 -10.63 -10.01 -5.94
CA GLY A 127 -9.21 -9.67 -5.87
C GLY A 127 -8.32 -10.80 -6.37
N PHE A 128 -7.05 -10.49 -6.60
CA PHE A 128 -6.04 -11.49 -6.92
C PHE A 128 -4.71 -11.20 -6.23
N TYR A 129 -3.91 -12.24 -6.09
CA TYR A 129 -2.59 -12.21 -5.50
C TYR A 129 -1.60 -12.92 -6.43
N GLU A 130 -0.57 -12.19 -6.87
CA GLU A 130 0.53 -12.73 -7.67
C GLU A 130 1.87 -12.35 -7.00
N PRO A 131 2.46 -13.22 -6.17
CA PRO A 131 3.68 -12.90 -5.44
C PRO A 131 4.97 -13.00 -6.28
N SER A 132 4.88 -13.52 -7.50
CA SER A 132 6.02 -13.82 -8.39
C SER A 132 5.71 -13.58 -9.87
N SER A 133 5.05 -12.46 -10.21
CA SER A 133 4.68 -12.11 -11.59
C SER A 133 5.21 -10.74 -12.00
N ARG A 134 6.38 -10.70 -12.65
CA ARG A 134 6.99 -9.45 -13.14
C ARG A 134 6.13 -8.75 -14.19
N ALA A 135 5.62 -9.50 -15.17
CA ALA A 135 4.83 -8.94 -16.26
C ALA A 135 3.54 -8.28 -15.75
N SER A 136 2.87 -8.90 -14.77
CA SER A 136 1.69 -8.30 -14.14
C SER A 136 2.06 -7.12 -13.26
N THR A 137 3.11 -7.24 -12.46
CA THR A 137 3.57 -6.18 -11.55
C THR A 137 3.95 -4.91 -12.29
N GLU A 138 4.68 -5.00 -13.41
CA GLU A 138 5.09 -3.83 -14.20
C GLU A 138 3.90 -2.98 -14.66
N ARG A 139 2.79 -3.61 -15.09
CA ARG A 139 1.57 -2.87 -15.49
C ARG A 139 0.99 -2.06 -14.33
N HIS A 140 0.87 -2.68 -13.16
CA HIS A 140 0.35 -2.02 -11.96
C HIS A 140 1.31 -0.97 -11.42
N LEU A 141 2.61 -1.18 -11.57
CA LEU A 141 3.64 -0.24 -11.16
C LEU A 141 3.66 1.00 -12.05
N VAL A 142 3.45 0.85 -13.37
CA VAL A 142 3.27 1.97 -14.30
C VAL A 142 2.08 2.83 -13.87
N LEU A 143 0.92 2.20 -13.63
CA LEU A 143 -0.27 2.89 -13.13
C LEU A 143 0.03 3.61 -11.81
N PHE A 144 0.61 2.92 -10.83
CA PHE A 144 0.93 3.52 -9.53
C PHE A 144 1.84 4.74 -9.69
N ASN A 145 2.90 4.63 -10.51
CA ASN A 145 3.85 5.72 -10.72
C ASN A 145 3.19 6.92 -11.40
N GLU A 146 2.26 6.71 -12.32
CA GLU A 146 1.51 7.79 -12.95
C GLU A 146 0.66 8.53 -11.91
N LEU A 147 -0.18 7.80 -11.16
CA LEU A 147 -1.00 8.37 -10.08
C LEU A 147 -0.13 9.09 -9.03
N TRP A 148 1.03 8.53 -8.69
CA TRP A 148 1.96 9.13 -7.74
C TRP A 148 2.53 10.48 -8.20
N ARG A 149 2.72 10.68 -9.51
CA ARG A 149 3.19 11.96 -10.06
C ARG A 149 2.18 13.08 -9.90
N HIS A 150 0.89 12.75 -10.02
CA HIS A 150 -0.23 13.70 -9.84
C HIS A 150 -0.62 13.90 -8.36
N SER A 151 -0.09 13.07 -7.47
CA SER A 151 -0.39 13.15 -6.04
C SER A 151 0.37 14.27 -5.32
N VAL A 152 -0.25 14.81 -4.27
CA VAL A 152 0.29 15.86 -3.43
C VAL A 152 0.63 15.34 -2.02
N GLN A 153 1.62 15.96 -1.38
CA GLN A 153 1.79 15.75 0.06
C GLN A 153 0.71 16.52 0.81
N ASP A 154 -0.17 15.82 1.50
CA ASP A 154 -1.21 16.45 2.30
C ASP A 154 -0.61 17.08 3.57
N SER A 155 -0.86 18.37 3.78
CA SER A 155 -0.39 19.13 4.94
C SER A 155 -0.91 18.56 6.26
N ASN A 156 -2.11 17.96 6.28
CA ASN A 156 -2.70 17.33 7.46
C ASN A 156 -1.90 16.11 7.95
N LEU A 157 -1.08 15.51 7.08
CA LEU A 157 -0.23 14.39 7.45
C LEU A 157 0.99 14.83 8.28
N ARG A 158 1.39 16.11 8.16
CA ARG A 158 2.57 16.68 8.85
C ARG A 158 2.28 17.15 10.27
N THR A 159 1.02 17.22 10.70
CA THR A 159 0.69 17.75 12.03
C THR A 159 1.23 16.80 13.11
N LEU A 160 2.33 17.21 13.73
CA LEU A 160 2.75 16.76 15.05
C LEU A 160 1.75 17.38 16.02
N ASN A 161 0.78 16.59 16.50
CA ASN A 161 0.05 17.00 17.68
C ASN A 161 1.02 16.83 18.86
N ILE A 162 1.73 17.92 19.16
CA ILE A 162 2.39 18.17 20.45
C ILE A 162 1.39 18.09 21.60
#